data_AF-A0A4Q3NEU0-F1
#
_entry.id   AF-A0A4Q3NEU0-F1
#
_cell.length_a   1.000
_cell.length_b   1.000
_cell.length_c   1.000
_cell.angle_alpha   90.00
_cell.angle_beta   90.00
_cell.angle_gamma   90.00
#
_symmetry.space_group_name_H-M   'P 1'
#
loop_
_entity.id
_entity.type
_entity.pdbx_description
1 polymer ?
#
loop_
_entity_poly.entity_id
_entity_poly.type
_entity_poly.pdbx_seq_one_letter_code
_entity_poly.pdbx_strand_id
1 'polypeptide(L)' 'MNASTTQTSRTEPGGKPLDKDLAEQARPGHGVPSQDPNPAAQMPLTAEEAERESRSALAGGGAVGGAAIGAGIGVAVG' A
#
# COMPACT_ATOMS: atom_id res chain seq x y z
N MET A 1 -14.75 -21.26 -0.77
CA MET A 1 -13.47 -20.74 -0.24
C MET A 1 -12.53 -20.60 -1.42
N ASN A 2 -12.31 -19.37 -1.88
CA ASN A 2 -11.47 -19.00 -3.00
C ASN A 2 -9.98 -19.13 -2.61
N ALA A 3 -9.19 -19.77 -3.47
CA ALA A 3 -7.80 -20.16 -3.25
C ALA A 3 -6.80 -18.98 -3.27
N SER A 4 -7.10 -17.87 -2.57
CA SER A 4 -6.29 -16.65 -2.54
C SER A 4 -5.56 -16.40 -1.21
N THR A 5 -5.44 -17.42 -0.35
CA THR A 5 -4.84 -17.26 0.99
C THR A 5 -3.62 -18.17 1.22
N THR A 6 -2.94 -18.59 0.15
CA THR A 6 -1.61 -19.21 0.28
C THR A 6 -0.71 -18.81 -0.89
N GLN A 7 -0.52 -17.52 -1.11
CA GLN A 7 0.73 -17.06 -1.70
C GLN A 7 1.78 -17.02 -0.58
N THR A 8 2.22 -18.21 -0.16
CA THR A 8 3.61 -18.37 0.28
C THR A 8 4.44 -17.80 -0.86
N SER A 9 5.23 -16.77 -0.60
CA SER A 9 6.23 -16.24 -1.51
C SER A 9 7.06 -17.41 -2.02
N ARG A 10 6.67 -17.98 -3.17
CA ARG A 10 7.31 -19.20 -3.67
C ARG A 10 8.56 -18.71 -4.38
N THR A 11 9.63 -18.62 -3.63
CA THR A 11 10.97 -18.41 -4.16
C THR A 11 11.49 -19.78 -4.60
N GLU A 12 12.06 -19.90 -5.80
CA GLU A 12 12.76 -21.12 -6.20
C GLU A 12 13.94 -21.40 -5.24
N PRO A 13 14.34 -22.67 -5.05
CA PRO A 13 15.61 -22.98 -4.40
C PRO A 13 16.74 -22.33 -5.21
N GLY A 14 17.19 -21.15 -4.79
CA GLY A 14 18.05 -20.26 -5.57
C GLY A 14 17.70 -18.77 -5.50
N GLY A 15 16.65 -18.37 -4.78
CA GLY A 15 16.36 -16.96 -4.51
C GLY A 15 15.60 -16.23 -5.63
N LYS A 16 15.21 -16.95 -6.70
CA LYS A 16 14.53 -16.36 -7.86
C LYS A 16 13.03 -16.29 -7.62
N PRO A 17 12.38 -15.15 -7.92
CA PRO A 17 10.92 -15.08 -7.95
C PRO A 17 10.37 -16.11 -8.96
N LEU A 18 9.41 -16.94 -8.54
CA LEU A 18 8.73 -17.86 -9.48
C LEU A 18 7.97 -17.11 -10.57
N ASP A 19 7.49 -15.92 -10.23
CA ASP A 19 6.76 -15.04 -11.10
C ASP A 19 7.72 -13.97 -11.63
N LYS A 20 7.87 -13.92 -12.95
CA LYS A 20 8.75 -12.97 -13.62
C LYS A 20 8.31 -11.53 -13.38
N ASP A 21 7.00 -11.32 -13.30
CA ASP A 21 6.42 -9.99 -13.08
C ASP A 21 6.79 -9.46 -11.68
N LEU A 22 6.97 -10.35 -10.70
CA LEU A 22 7.44 -9.97 -9.36
C LEU A 22 8.93 -9.58 -9.36
N ALA A 23 9.75 -10.19 -10.22
CA ALA A 23 11.15 -9.80 -10.37
C ALA A 23 11.28 -8.41 -10.99
N GLU A 24 10.39 -8.06 -11.92
CA GLU A 24 10.36 -6.75 -12.58
C GLU A 24 9.94 -5.61 -11.64
N GLN A 25 9.13 -5.91 -10.63
CA GLN A 25 8.71 -4.93 -9.63
C GLN A 25 9.79 -4.64 -8.56
N ALA A 26 10.81 -5.49 -8.44
CA ALA A 26 11.81 -5.40 -7.39
C ALA A 26 13.00 -4.51 -7.81
N ARG A 27 13.53 -3.75 -6.86
CA ARG A 27 14.82 -3.07 -7.05
C ARG A 27 15.96 -4.10 -7.05
N PRO A 28 17.04 -3.90 -7.81
CA PRO A 28 18.19 -4.81 -7.78
C PRO A 28 18.69 -5.02 -6.35
N GLY A 29 18.78 -6.28 -5.91
CA GLY A 29 19.22 -6.65 -4.56
C GLY A 29 18.13 -6.63 -3.48
N HIS A 30 16.88 -6.34 -3.83
CA HIS A 30 15.74 -6.30 -2.92
C HIS A 30 14.61 -7.26 -3.33
N GLY A 31 13.69 -7.52 -2.40
CA GLY A 31 12.45 -8.23 -2.70
C GLY A 31 11.40 -7.32 -3.35
N VAL A 32 10.17 -7.83 -3.47
CA VAL A 32 9.02 -7.01 -3.88
C VAL A 32 8.83 -5.89 -2.86
N PRO A 33 8.72 -4.61 -3.28
CA PRO A 33 8.66 -3.48 -2.35
C PRO A 33 7.58 -3.64 -1.27
N SER A 34 6.37 -4.08 -1.61
CA SER A 34 5.27 -4.23 -0.63
C SER A 34 5.51 -5.30 0.45
N GLN A 35 6.52 -6.17 0.28
CA GLN A 35 6.84 -7.28 1.16
C GLN A 35 8.26 -7.21 1.75
N ASP A 36 9.09 -6.26 1.29
CA ASP A 36 10.43 -6.05 1.80
C ASP A 36 10.42 -4.92 2.85
N PRO A 37 10.70 -5.23 4.15
CA PRO A 37 10.70 -4.23 5.20
C PRO A 37 11.86 -3.23 5.08
N ASN A 38 12.85 -3.50 4.22
CA ASN A 38 13.93 -2.56 3.96
C ASN A 38 13.39 -1.33 3.22
N PRO A 39 13.53 -0.11 3.78
CA PRO A 39 13.07 1.11 3.11
C PRO A 39 13.71 1.31 1.73
N ALA A 40 14.92 0.80 1.51
CA ALA A 40 15.60 0.89 0.22
C ALA A 40 14.95 0.02 -0.88
N ALA A 41 14.06 -0.92 -0.50
CA ALA A 41 13.28 -1.67 -1.48
C ALA A 41 12.12 -0.84 -2.06
N GLN A 42 11.66 0.20 -1.36
CA GLN A 42 10.60 1.08 -1.84
C GLN A 42 11.08 1.99 -2.97
N MET A 43 10.14 2.43 -3.80
CA MET A 43 10.34 3.56 -4.71
C MET A 43 10.06 4.86 -3.96
N PRO A 44 11.00 5.81 -3.87
CA PRO A 44 10.73 7.11 -3.29
C PRO A 44 9.81 7.91 -4.22
N LEU A 45 8.87 8.65 -3.64
CA LEU A 45 8.04 9.62 -4.35
C LEU A 45 8.89 10.83 -4.76
N THR A 46 8.58 11.41 -5.91
CA THR A 46 9.08 12.76 -6.22
C THR A 46 8.41 13.80 -5.32
N ALA A 47 8.95 15.02 -5.28
CA ALA A 47 8.34 16.11 -4.52
C ALA A 47 6.91 16.42 -5.00
N GLU A 48 6.69 16.36 -6.32
CA GLU A 48 5.39 16.60 -6.95
C GLU A 48 4.39 15.48 -6.65
N GLU A 49 4.84 14.22 -6.64
CA GLU A 49 4.02 13.06 -6.28
C GLU A 49 3.62 13.12 -4.80
N ALA A 50 4.58 13.43 -3.91
CA ALA A 50 4.33 13.59 -2.49
C ALA A 50 3.32 14.72 -2.21
N GLU A 51 3.44 15.85 -2.91
CA GLU A 51 2.48 16.95 -2.76
C GLU A 51 1.06 16.52 -3.19
N ARG A 52 0.93 15.82 -4.32
CA ARG A 52 -0.36 15.31 -4.81
C ARG A 52 -0.98 14.30 -3.84
N GLU A 53 -0.18 13.38 -3.31
CA GLU A 53 -0.65 12.38 -2.35
C GLU A 53 -1.07 13.04 -1.05
N SER A 54 -0.33 14.05 -0.57
CA SER A 54 -0.68 14.80 0.64
C SER A 54 -2.04 15.51 0.50
N ARG A 55 -2.33 16.10 -0.67
CA ARG A 55 -3.63 16.73 -0.97
C ARG A 55 -4.75 15.70 -0.98
N SER A 56 -4.50 14.53 -1.56
CA SER A 56 -5.47 13.42 -1.61
C SER A 56 -5.77 12.88 -0.21
N ALA A 57 -4.72 12.68 0.61
CA ALA A 57 -4.83 12.24 1.99
C ALA A 57 -5.63 13.25 2.84
N LEU A 58 -5.35 14.55 2.68
CA LEU A 58 -6.10 15.61 3.36
C LEU A 58 -7.58 15.60 2.96
N ALA A 59 -7.89 15.49 1.67
CA ALA A 59 -9.26 15.43 1.18
C ALA A 59 -10.01 14.19 1.70
N GLY A 60 -9.40 13.01 1.58
CA GLY A 60 -9.98 11.76 2.06
C GLY A 60 -10.18 11.74 3.58
N GLY A 61 -9.17 12.20 4.34
CA GLY A 61 -9.26 12.35 5.78
C GLY A 61 -10.34 13.33 6.22
N GLY A 62 -10.47 14.47 5.53
CA GLY A 62 -11.53 15.45 5.76
C GLY A 62 -12.92 14.89 5.50
N ALA A 63 -13.09 14.10 4.44
CA ALA A 63 -14.37 13.44 4.15
C ALA A 63 -14.76 12.44 5.25
N VAL A 64 -13.84 11.54 5.65
CA VAL A 64 -14.08 10.56 6.71
C VAL A 64 -14.34 11.23 8.05
N GLY A 65 -13.51 12.21 8.42
CA GLY A 65 -13.67 12.96 9.67
C GLY A 65 -15.01 13.73 9.72
N GLY A 66 -15.37 14.40 8.63
CA GLY A 66 -16.65 15.10 8.51
C GLY A 66 -17.85 14.16 8.64
N ALA A 67 -17.79 12.99 8.00
CA ALA A 67 -18.84 11.97 8.11
C ALA A 67 -19.00 11.46 9.55
N ALA A 68 -17.89 11.16 10.25
CA ALA A 68 -17.91 10.69 11.62
C ALA A 68 -18.52 11.73 12.58
N ILE A 69 -18.11 13.01 12.46
CA ILE A 69 -18.67 14.11 13.25
C ILE A 69 -20.16 14.28 12.95
N GLY A 70 -20.56 14.30 11.68
CA GLY A 70 -21.95 14.45 11.26
C GLY A 70 -22.85 13.33 11.78
N ALA A 71 -22.37 12.07 11.71
CA ALA A 71 -23.09 10.93 12.27
C ALA A 71 -23.27 11.04 13.79
N GLY A 72 -22.22 11.46 14.52
CA GLY A 72 -22.29 11.67 15.97
C GLY A 72 -23.33 12.73 16.37
N ILE A 73 -23.34 13.87 15.69
CA ILE A 73 -24.34 14.93 15.92
C ILE A 73 -25.75 14.43 15.56
N GLY A 74 -25.90 13.74 14.43
CA GLY A 74 -27.18 13.19 13.99
C GLY A 74 -27.80 12.22 15.00
N VAL A 75 -26.99 11.38 15.65
CA VAL A 75 -27.44 10.48 16.73
C VAL A 75 -27.88 11.25 17.98
N ALA A 76 -27.21 12.36 18.30
CA ALA A 76 -27.51 13.13 19.51
C ALA A 76 -28.77 14.00 19.41
N VAL A 77 -29.13 14.43 18.19
CA VAL A 77 -30.27 15.33 17.93
C VAL A 77 -31.47 14.60 17.32
N GLY A 78 -31.27 13.37 16.85
CA GLY A 78 -32.31 12.49 16.28
C GLY A 78 -33.06 11.66 17.31
#